data_AF-A0A453ISQ9-F1
#
_entry.id   AF-A0A453ISQ9-F1
#
_cell.length_a   1.000
_cell.length_b   1.000
_cell.length_c   1.000
_cell.angle_alpha   90.00
_cell.angle_beta   90.00
_cell.angle_gamma   90.00
#
_symmetry.space_group_name_H-M   'P 1'
#
loop_
_entity.id
_entity.type
_entity.pdbx_description
1 polymer ?
#
loop_
_entity_poly.entity_id
_entity_poly.type
_entity_poly.pdbx_seq_one_letter_code
_entity_poly.pdbx_strand_id
1 'polypeptide(L)' 'MGRIRRKEDGAEPEADPERDQRTVFAFQLSLKADERDVYEFFSRAGKVRDVRLIMDRNSRRSKGVG' A
#
# COMPACT_ATOMS: atom_id res chain seq x y z
N MET A 1 -20.24 0.44 21.31
CA MET A 1 -20.35 1.45 20.24
C MET A 1 -19.06 1.47 19.42
N GLY A 2 -18.83 0.45 18.59
CA GLY A 2 -17.60 0.33 17.80
C GLY A 2 -17.82 0.90 16.41
N ARG A 3 -17.19 2.05 16.08
CA ARG A 3 -17.25 2.61 14.73
C ARG A 3 -16.49 1.68 13.78
N ILE A 4 -17.22 0.91 12.99
CA ILE A 4 -16.69 0.22 11.83
C ILE A 4 -16.27 1.32 10.85
N ARG A 5 -14.95 1.59 10.76
CA ARG A 5 -14.41 2.41 9.67
C ARG A 5 -14.68 1.65 8.38
N ARG A 6 -15.67 2.10 7.61
CA ARG A 6 -15.91 1.66 6.24
C ARG A 6 -14.62 1.94 5.48
N LYS A 7 -13.93 0.88 5.08
CA LYS A 7 -12.83 0.98 4.13
C LYS A 7 -13.51 1.32 2.82
N GLU A 8 -13.39 2.57 2.41
CA GLU A 8 -13.81 3.03 1.09
C GLU A 8 -13.13 2.11 0.08
N ASP A 9 -13.92 1.39 -0.72
CA ASP A 9 -13.46 0.80 -1.97
C ASP A 9 -13.04 1.97 -2.86
N GLY A 10 -11.80 2.43 -2.65
CA GLY A 10 -11.18 3.48 -3.44
C GLY A 10 -11.20 3.02 -4.88
N ALA A 11 -11.94 3.75 -5.71
CA ALA A 11 -11.96 3.56 -7.15
C ALA A 11 -10.54 3.32 -7.64
N GLU A 12 -10.35 2.22 -8.38
CA GLU A 12 -9.07 1.98 -9.05
C GLU A 12 -8.80 3.23 -9.89
N PRO A 13 -7.73 3.99 -9.62
CA PRO A 13 -7.43 5.16 -10.43
C PRO A 13 -7.29 4.66 -11.86
N GLU A 14 -7.96 5.34 -12.79
CA GLU A 14 -7.85 5.09 -14.23
C GLU A 14 -6.37 4.87 -14.57
N ALA A 15 -6.09 3.78 -15.28
CA ALA A 15 -4.73 3.31 -15.54
C ALA A 15 -3.95 4.42 -16.25
N ASP A 16 -3.13 5.12 -15.47
CA ASP A 16 -2.28 6.20 -15.93
C ASP A 16 -0.91 5.56 -16.22
N PRO A 17 -0.56 5.32 -17.50
CA PRO A 17 0.64 4.57 -17.86
C PRO A 17 1.92 5.26 -17.38
N GLU A 18 1.87 6.56 -17.05
CA GLU A 18 3.00 7.29 -16.48
C GLU A 18 3.21 6.96 -15.00
N ARG A 19 2.15 6.58 -14.28
CA ARG A 19 2.24 6.15 -12.88
C ARG A 19 2.83 4.76 -12.76
N ASP A 20 2.41 3.82 -13.61
CA ASP A 20 2.91 2.45 -13.57
C ASP A 20 4.42 2.41 -13.81
N GLN A 21 4.91 3.26 -14.74
CA GLN A 21 6.34 3.43 -14.99
C GLN A 21 7.14 3.99 -13.79
N ARG A 22 6.48 4.69 -12.85
CA ARG A 22 7.08 5.26 -11.64
C ARG A 22 6.79 4.45 -10.38
N THR A 23 6.10 3.31 -10.53
CA THR A 23 5.73 2.44 -9.42
C THR A 23 6.75 1.30 -9.33
N VAL A 24 7.26 1.07 -8.13
CA VAL A 24 8.19 -0.03 -7.83
C VAL A 24 7.45 -1.08 -7.00
N PHE A 25 7.81 -2.35 -7.18
CA PHE A 25 7.27 -3.44 -6.38
C PHE A 25 8.27 -3.84 -5.30
N ALA A 26 7.82 -3.87 -4.04
CA ALA A 26 8.59 -4.28 -2.89
C ALA A 26 8.15 -5.66 -2.40
N PHE A 27 9.12 -6.50 -2.06
CA PHE A 27 8.90 -7.86 -1.53
C PHE A 27 9.60 -8.02 -0.19
N GLN A 28 9.24 -9.10 0.53
CA GLN A 28 9.83 -9.45 1.83
C GLN A 28 9.58 -8.37 2.90
N LEU A 29 8.48 -7.63 2.79
CA LEU A 29 8.07 -6.69 3.83
C LEU A 29 7.61 -7.45 5.07
N SER A 30 7.88 -6.88 6.24
CA SER A 30 7.36 -7.41 7.50
C SER A 30 5.83 -7.52 7.44
N LEU A 31 5.26 -8.63 7.88
CA LEU A 31 3.80 -8.82 7.91
C LEU A 31 3.08 -7.86 8.88
N LYS A 32 3.85 -7.16 9.72
CA LYS A 32 3.37 -6.13 10.64
C LYS A 32 3.52 -4.71 10.09
N ALA A 33 4.26 -4.52 9.00
CA ALA A 33 4.46 -3.21 8.40
C ALA A 33 3.14 -2.70 7.82
N ASP A 34 2.83 -1.43 8.07
CA ASP A 34 1.73 -0.73 7.43
C ASP A 34 2.22 0.23 6.33
N GLU A 35 1.29 0.91 5.66
CA GLU A 35 1.60 1.82 4.56
C GLU A 35 2.49 2.99 5.02
N ARG A 36 2.40 3.39 6.30
CA ARG A 36 3.20 4.49 6.85
C ARG A 36 4.64 4.05 7.08
N ASP A 37 4.87 2.85 7.61
CA ASP A 37 6.20 2.29 7.78
C ASP A 37 6.96 2.25 6.44
N VAL A 38 6.28 1.80 5.38
CA VAL A 38 6.83 1.71 4.02
C VAL A 38 7.06 3.10 3.43
N TYR A 39 6.10 4.02 3.58
CA TYR A 39 6.24 5.40 3.13
C TYR A 39 7.44 6.08 3.79
N GLU A 40 7.60 5.98 5.12
CA GLU A 40 8.70 6.61 5.87
C GLU A 40 10.06 6.01 5.47
N PHE A 41 10.11 4.70 5.19
CA PHE A 41 11.32 4.04 4.71
C PHE A 41 11.76 4.57 3.33
N PHE A 42 10.86 4.54 2.34
CA PHE A 42 11.19 4.98 0.97
C PHE A 42 11.29 6.50 0.81
N SER A 43 10.67 7.29 1.70
CA SER A 43 10.79 8.74 1.72
C SER A 43 12.24 9.23 1.89
N ARG A 44 13.11 8.39 2.44
CA ARG A 44 14.56 8.68 2.55
C ARG A 44 15.28 8.60 1.20
N ALA A 45 14.76 7.81 0.26
CA ALA A 45 15.31 7.66 -1.08
C ALA A 45 14.72 8.66 -2.09
N GLY A 46 13.54 9.21 -1.82
CA GLY A 46 12.90 10.21 -2.67
C GLY A 46 11.44 10.47 -2.32
N LYS A 47 10.79 11.36 -3.09
CA LYS A 47 9.37 11.68 -2.89
C LYS A 47 8.49 10.47 -3.24
N VAL A 48 7.81 9.92 -2.24
CA VAL A 48 6.82 8.86 -2.41
C VAL A 48 5.45 9.50 -2.68
N ARG A 49 4.74 9.01 -3.69
CA ARG A 49 3.42 9.51 -4.06
C ARG A 49 2.30 8.83 -3.27
N ASP A 50 2.33 7.50 -3.23
CA ASP A 50 1.35 6.66 -2.55
C ASP A 50 1.97 5.28 -2.29
N VAL A 51 1.38 4.49 -1.39
CA VAL A 51 1.80 3.13 -1.05
C VAL A 51 0.58 2.23 -1.03
N ARG A 52 0.66 1.02 -1.62
CA ARG A 52 -0.44 0.06 -1.62
C ARG A 52 0.04 -1.31 -1.20
N LEU A 53 -0.30 -1.72 0.03
CA LEU A 53 0.02 -3.07 0.49
C LEU A 53 -0.97 -4.10 -0.05
N ILE A 54 -0.45 -5.21 -0.55
CA ILE A 54 -1.28 -6.35 -0.95
C ILE A 54 -1.68 -7.12 0.30
N MET A 55 -2.98 -7.11 0.57
CA MET A 55 -3.58 -7.74 1.74
C MET A 55 -4.31 -9.03 1.33
N ASP A 56 -4.26 -10.03 2.19
CA ASP A 56 -5.14 -11.18 2.09
C ASP A 56 -6.60 -10.77 2.38
N ARG A 57 -7.52 -11.11 1.46
CA ARG A 57 -8.92 -10.65 1.52
C ARG A 57 -9.66 -11.20 2.74
N ASN A 58 -9.37 -12.43 3.16
CA ASN A 58 -10.11 -13.12 4.21
C ASN A 58 -9.60 -12.72 5.60
N SER A 59 -8.28 -12.79 5.80
CA SER A 59 -7.64 -12.51 7.09
C SER A 59 -7.35 -11.02 7.31
N ARG A 60 -7.39 -10.21 6.25
CA ARG A 60 -6.93 -8.80 6.26
C ARG A 60 -5.50 -8.65 6.76
N ARG A 61 -4.67 -9.67 6.59
CA ARG A 61 -3.23 -9.63 6.91
C ARG A 61 -2.43 -9.27 5.67
N SER A 62 -1.31 -8.58 5.84
CA SER A 62 -0.38 -8.29 4.75
C SER A 62 0.17 -9.59 4.16
N LYS A 63 0.42 -9.60 2.84
CA LYS A 63 1.14 -10.68 2.17
C LYS A 63 2.66 -10.45 2.11
N GLY A 64 3.16 -9.38 2.72
CA GLY A 64 4.59 -9.02 2.70
C GLY A 64 5.05 -8.44 1.37
N VAL A 65 4.12 -7.92 0.58
CA VAL A 65 4.33 -7.38 -0.77
C VAL A 65 3.47 -6.14 -0.99
N GLY A 66 3.96 -5.18 -1.79
CA GLY A 66 3.27 -3.93 -2.12
C GLY A 66 4.10 -2.99 -2.97
#